data_AF-A0A162CX23-F1
#
_entry.id   AF-A0A162CX23-F1
#
_cell.length_a   1.000
_cell.length_b   1.000
_cell.length_c   1.000
_cell.angle_alpha   90.00
_cell.angle_beta   90.00
_cell.angle_gamma   90.00
#
_symmetry.space_group_name_H-M   'P 1'
#
loop_
_entity.id
_entity.type
_entity.pdbx_description
1 polymer ?
#
loop_
_entity_poly.entity_id
_entity_poly.type
_entity_poly.pdbx_seq_one_letter_code
_entity_poly.pdbx_strand_id
1 'polypeptide(L)' 'KTKQEAQETRMSLLDAAEQLFQQRGVSRCSLQDIALSAGVTRGAIYWHFKDKAELFDAMMDRATMPLEEGM' A
#
# COMPACT_ATOMS: atom_id res chain seq x y z
N LYS A 1 14.07 11.89 -4.74
CA LYS A 1 13.77 11.17 -3.48
C LYS A 1 14.92 10.21 -3.19
N THR A 2 15.38 10.18 -1.95
CA THR A 2 16.29 9.16 -1.46
C THR A 2 15.60 7.79 -1.44
N LYS A 3 16.39 6.71 -1.39
CA LYS A 3 15.84 5.35 -1.29
C LYS A 3 14.97 5.18 -0.03
N GLN A 4 15.32 5.85 1.06
CA GLN A 4 14.57 5.81 2.32
C GLN A 4 13.19 6.45 2.20
N GLU A 5 13.10 7.68 1.68
CA GLU A 5 11.81 8.36 1.48
C GLU A 5 10.86 7.59 0.55
N ALA A 6 11.43 6.88 -0.44
CA ALA A 6 10.67 6.01 -1.33
C ALA A 6 10.07 4.80 -0.58
N GLN A 7 10.83 4.19 0.33
CA GLN A 7 10.35 3.09 1.15
C GLN A 7 9.30 3.54 2.16
N GLU A 8 9.50 4.67 2.83
CA GLU A 8 8.50 5.26 3.73
C GLU A 8 7.19 5.54 3.00
N THR A 9 7.26 6.14 1.81
CA THR A 9 6.08 6.38 0.96
C THR A 9 5.38 5.07 0.60
N ARG A 10 6.14 4.03 0.23
CA ARG A 10 5.59 2.72 -0.11
C ARG A 10 4.87 2.09 1.09
N MET A 11 5.45 2.16 2.28
CA MET A 11 4.83 1.62 3.51
C MET A 11 3.52 2.36 3.83
N SER A 12 3.51 3.69 3.79
CA SER A 12 2.28 4.46 4.05
C SER A 12 1.16 4.16 3.06
N LEU A 13 1.49 3.85 1.81
CA LEU A 13 0.51 3.40 0.81
C LEU A 13 -0.09 2.04 1.16
N LEU A 14 0.73 1.10 1.66
CA LEU A 14 0.26 -0.22 2.09
C LEU A 14 -0.62 -0.12 3.34
N ASP A 15 -0.25 0.72 4.32
CA ASP A 15 -1.05 0.98 5.52
C ASP A 15 -2.42 1.57 5.16
N ALA A 16 -2.43 2.58 4.29
CA ALA A 16 -3.67 3.22 3.83
C ALA A 16 -4.57 2.24 3.07
N ALA A 17 -3.99 1.36 2.25
CA ALA A 17 -4.73 0.34 1.54
C ALA A 17 -5.38 -0.67 2.47
N GLU A 18 -4.62 -1.19 3.44
CA GLU A 18 -5.11 -2.11 4.46
C GLU A 18 -6.32 -1.52 5.20
N GLN A 19 -6.19 -0.29 5.70
CA GLN A 19 -7.26 0.41 6.39
C GLN A 19 -8.52 0.58 5.53
N LEU A 20 -8.34 1.04 4.29
CA LEU A 20 -9.47 1.27 3.39
C LEU A 20 -10.15 -0.03 2.96
N PHE A 21 -9.37 -1.08 2.68
CA PHE A 21 -9.91 -2.38 2.32
C PHE A 21 -10.66 -3.03 3.48
N GLN A 22 -10.18 -2.91 4.72
CA GLN A 22 -10.91 -3.37 5.91
C GLN A 22 -12.23 -2.61 6.11
N GLN A 23 -12.24 -1.29 5.89
CA GLN A 23 -13.43 -0.45 6.14
C GLN A 23 -14.50 -0.56 5.04
N ARG A 24 -14.09 -0.68 3.77
CA ARG A 24 -15.00 -0.51 2.61
C ARG A 24 -15.01 -1.70 1.66
N GLY A 25 -14.07 -2.63 1.81
CA GLY A 25 -13.84 -3.73 0.88
C GLY A 25 -13.03 -3.32 -0.35
N VAL A 26 -12.23 -4.25 -0.87
CA VAL A 26 -11.26 -4.02 -1.96
C VAL A 26 -11.91 -3.42 -3.22
N SER A 27 -13.09 -3.89 -3.61
CA SER A 27 -13.77 -3.45 -4.84
C SER A 27 -14.18 -1.98 -4.81
N ARG A 28 -14.44 -1.40 -3.62
CA ARG A 28 -14.90 -0.02 -3.44
C ARG A 28 -13.78 1.00 -3.30
N CYS A 29 -12.53 0.55 -3.27
CA CYS A 29 -11.35 1.40 -3.11
C CYS A 29 -10.61 1.53 -4.44
N SER A 30 -10.17 2.75 -4.74
CA SER A 30 -9.31 3.07 -5.88
C SER A 30 -7.89 3.44 -5.42
N LEU A 31 -6.91 3.39 -6.32
CA LEU A 31 -5.57 3.90 -6.06
C LEU A 31 -5.57 5.38 -5.66
N GLN A 32 -6.54 6.15 -6.15
CA GLN A 32 -6.69 7.55 -5.79
C GLN A 32 -7.10 7.72 -4.32
N ASP A 33 -8.05 6.90 -3.84
CA ASP A 33 -8.49 6.93 -2.43
C ASP A 33 -7.34 6.57 -1.50
N ILE A 34 -6.54 5.57 -1.90
CA ILE A 34 -5.37 5.11 -1.13
C ILE A 34 -4.31 6.20 -1.08
N ALA A 35 -3.99 6.84 -2.20
CA ALA A 35 -3.03 7.93 -2.24
C ALA A 35 -3.47 9.12 -1.36
N LEU A 36 -4.76 9.48 -1.42
CA LEU A 36 -5.33 10.53 -0.57
C LEU A 36 -5.23 10.17 0.92
N SER A 37 -5.59 8.93 1.27
CA SER A 37 -5.52 8.45 2.65
C SER A 37 -4.08 8.35 3.17
N ALA A 38 -3.11 8.09 2.30
CA ALA A 38 -1.68 8.07 2.63
C ALA A 38 -1.05 9.49 2.64
N GLY A 39 -1.81 10.54 2.31
CA GLY A 39 -1.30 11.91 2.25
C GLY A 39 -0.35 12.18 1.09
N VAL A 40 -0.41 11.39 0.02
CA VAL A 40 0.48 11.51 -1.15
C VAL A 40 -0.28 11.82 -2.43
N THR A 41 0.44 12.27 -3.44
CA THR A 41 -0.17 12.56 -4.75
C THR A 41 -0.52 11.28 -5.49
N ARG A 42 -1.49 11.37 -6.41
CA ARG A 42 -1.82 10.28 -7.33
C ARG A 42 -0.60 9.84 -8.17
N GLY A 43 0.27 10.77 -8.56
CA GLY A 43 1.48 10.42 -9.29
C GLY A 43 2.45 9.57 -8.46
N ALA A 44 2.54 9.83 -7.15
CA ALA A 44 3.42 9.11 -6.26
C ALA A 44 3.02 7.63 -6.11
N ILE A 45 1.71 7.31 -6.03
CA ILE A 45 1.28 5.92 -5.96
C ILE A 45 1.63 5.13 -7.23
N TYR A 46 1.49 5.75 -8.41
CA TYR A 46 1.85 5.11 -9.69
C TYR A 46 3.36 4.89 -9.85
N TRP A 47 4.19 5.56 -9.06
CA TRP A 47 5.63 5.31 -9.02
C TRP A 47 5.98 4.02 -8.25
N HIS A 48 5.09 3.55 -7.37
CA HIS A 48 5.28 2.36 -6.54
C HIS A 48 4.44 1.15 -6.98
N PHE A 49 3.29 1.40 -7.59
CA PHE A 49 2.33 0.38 -7.99
C PHE A 49 1.67 0.78 -9.31
N LYS A 50 1.77 -0.08 -10.32
CA LYS A 50 1.20 0.13 -11.65
C LYS A 50 -0.33 0.08 -11.63
N ASP A 51 -0.90 -0.75 -10.75
CA ASP A 51 -2.34 -0.97 -10.63
C ASP A 51 -2.72 -1.44 -9.20
N LYS A 52 -4.03 -1.58 -8.96
CA LYS A 52 -4.56 -1.97 -7.64
C LYS A 52 -4.22 -3.42 -7.28
N ALA A 53 -4.09 -4.31 -8.25
CA ALA A 53 -3.75 -5.70 -7.99
C ALA A 53 -2.30 -5.81 -7.49
N GLU A 54 -1.35 -5.11 -8.12
CA GLU A 54 0.04 -5.08 -7.64
C GLU A 54 0.16 -4.51 -6.21
N LEU A 55 -0.62 -3.46 -5.90
CA LEU A 55 -0.68 -2.94 -4.53
C LEU A 55 -1.25 -3.98 -3.56
N PHE A 56 -2.33 -4.64 -3.96
CA PHE A 56 -2.99 -5.64 -3.13
C PHE A 56 -2.08 -6.83 -2.86
N ASP A 57 -1.39 -7.34 -3.89
CA ASP A 57 -0.44 -8.44 -3.75
C ASP A 57 0.71 -8.06 -2.82
N ALA A 58 1.27 -6.85 -2.94
CA ALA A 58 2.32 -6.37 -2.04
C ALA A 58 1.84 -6.19 -0.59
N MET A 59 0.58 -5.78 -0.40
CA MET A 59 -0.04 -5.68 0.93
C MET A 59 -0.24 -7.08 1.53
N MET A 60 -0.70 -8.03 0.72
CA MET A 60 -0.87 -9.43 1.14
C MET A 60 0.48 -10.05 1.50
N ASP A 61 1.51 -9.88 0.66
CA ASP A 61 2.88 -10.36 0.91
C ASP A 61 3.41 -9.88 2.26
N ARG A 62 3.22 -8.58 2.57
CA ARG A 62 3.54 -7.99 3.88
C ARG A 62 2.78 -8.67 5.03
N ALA A 63 1.49 -8.96 4.84
CA ALA A 63 0.64 -9.58 5.87
C ALA A 63 0.90 -11.09 6.04
N THR A 64 1.37 -11.77 5.00
CA THR A 64 1.69 -13.20 4.98
C THR A 64 3.16 -13.50 5.29
N MET A 65 3.99 -12.51 5.64
CA MET A 65 5.32 -12.79 6.17
C MET A 65 5.17 -13.81 7.31
N PRO A 66 5.79 -15.01 7.18
CA PRO A 66 5.58 -16.08 8.13
C PRO A 66 6.00 -15.61 9.52
N LEU A 67 5.28 -16.07 10.55
CA LEU A 67 5.63 -15.92 11.97
C LEU A 67 7.00 -16.54 12.34
N GLU A 68 7.84 -16.88 11.35
CA GLU A 68 9.08 -17.65 11.44
C GLU A 68 10.34 -16.76 11.45
N GLU A 69 10.33 -15.67 12.21
CA GLU A 69 11.59 -15.02 12.65
C GLU A 69 11.68 -14.96 14.19
N GLY A 70 11.21 -16.02 14.87
CA GLY A 70 11.21 -16.05 16.33
C GLY A 70 11.03 -17.42 16.99
N MET A 71 11.55 -18.49 16.38
CA MET A 71 11.77 -19.78 17.06
C MET A 71 13.24 -20.15 17.06
#